data_AF-A0A535PDD1-F1
#
_entry.id   AF-A0A535PDD1-F1
#
_cell.length_a   1.000
_cell.length_b   1.000
_cell.length_c   1.000
_cell.angle_alpha   90.00
_cell.angle_beta   90.00
_cell.angle_gamma   90.00
#
_symmetry.space_group_name_H-M   'P 1'
#
loop_
_entity.id
_entity.type
_entity.pdbx_description
1 polymer ?
#
loop_
_entity_poly.entity_id
_entity_poly.type
_entity_poly.pdbx_seq_one_letter_code
_entity_poly.pdbx_strand_id
1 'polypeptide(L)'
;AQPLAITLNGGVAICVEADTERIQRRLDHRYVDVRASDLDDALRLAGEARKAKRALSIALHGNAADVLPALVARGFDVDIVTDQTSAHDPLSYIPAGVSAEDAQELRLDDPDGYVRRARESMARHVDAMVAFLDRGAEVFDYGNSLRAEAKLGGSTRAFDFPGFVPAYIRPLFCEGKGPFRWVALSGDPNDIAVTDRAMIEEFADDDPLVRWIKAAGERVHFQGLPARICWIGYGERARAGLRFNELVRTGAVKAPIVIGRDHLDSGSVASPYRETEAMMDGSDAIADWPILNALLNTSSGASWVSVHHGGGVGIGRSIHAGMVVVADGSAEAARKLERVLTNDPGTGVMRHADAGYDRALKVARERGVRIPMA
;
A
#
# COMPACT_ATOMS: atom_id res chain seq x y z
N ALA A 1 8.63 2.34 2.40
CA ALA A 1 8.56 1.96 0.97
C ALA A 1 8.51 3.19 0.06
N GLN A 2 7.90 4.30 0.50
CA GLN A 2 7.79 5.55 -0.27
C GLN A 2 9.09 5.99 -0.99
N PRO A 3 10.27 6.05 -0.34
CA PRO A 3 11.45 6.61 -1.00
C PRO A 3 11.87 5.78 -2.23
N LEU A 4 11.94 4.45 -2.10
CA LEU A 4 12.19 3.54 -3.22
C LEU A 4 11.10 3.60 -4.31
N ALA A 5 9.82 3.70 -3.93
CA ALA A 5 8.74 3.79 -4.90
C ALA A 5 8.84 5.05 -5.78
N ILE A 6 9.23 6.18 -5.17
CA ILE A 6 9.44 7.45 -5.88
C ILE A 6 10.65 7.35 -6.82
N THR A 7 11.77 6.77 -6.36
CA THR A 7 12.98 6.66 -7.20
C THR A 7 12.81 5.66 -8.35
N LEU A 8 12.00 4.61 -8.18
CA LEU A 8 11.59 3.72 -9.28
C LEU A 8 10.75 4.42 -10.35
N ASN A 9 10.09 5.53 -10.01
CA ASN A 9 9.39 6.41 -10.94
C ASN A 9 10.29 7.57 -11.44
N GLY A 10 11.60 7.54 -11.15
CA GLY A 10 12.54 8.57 -11.58
C GLY A 10 12.51 9.85 -10.73
N GLY A 11 11.76 9.86 -9.63
CA GLY A 11 11.54 11.05 -8.80
C GLY A 11 12.64 11.31 -7.78
N VAL A 12 12.57 12.52 -7.19
CA VAL A 12 13.35 12.92 -6.02
C VAL A 12 12.41 12.98 -4.81
N ALA A 13 12.80 12.37 -3.71
CA ALA A 13 11.98 12.30 -2.49
C ALA A 13 12.73 12.90 -1.29
N ILE A 14 12.07 13.77 -0.53
CA ILE A 14 12.45 14.08 0.85
C ILE A 14 11.44 13.37 1.75
N CYS A 15 11.92 12.45 2.59
CA CYS A 15 11.11 11.69 3.53
C CYS A 15 11.46 12.11 4.95
N VAL A 16 10.55 12.83 5.61
CA VAL A 16 10.70 13.27 7.00
C VAL A 16 10.39 12.11 7.94
N GLU A 17 11.28 11.83 8.88
CA GLU A 17 11.13 10.77 9.88
C GLU A 17 11.68 11.27 11.23
N ALA A 18 10.90 11.08 12.28
CA ALA A 18 11.22 11.57 13.62
C ALA A 18 12.12 10.59 14.41
N ASP A 19 12.16 9.32 14.01
CA ASP A 19 12.96 8.29 14.67
C ASP A 19 14.20 7.92 13.83
N THR A 20 15.39 8.22 14.36
CA THR A 20 16.66 7.97 13.66
C THR A 20 16.94 6.48 13.42
N GLU A 21 16.42 5.58 14.25
CA GLU A 21 16.58 4.14 14.04
C GLU A 21 15.80 3.68 12.82
N ARG A 22 14.61 4.27 12.58
CA ARG A 22 13.81 4.01 11.38
C ARG A 22 14.54 4.44 10.13
N ILE A 23 15.20 5.60 10.15
CA ILE A 23 16.03 6.09 9.05
C ILE A 23 17.16 5.09 8.77
N GLN A 24 17.91 4.71 9.81
CA GLN A 24 19.05 3.80 9.67
C GLN A 24 18.62 2.46 9.07
N ARG A 25 17.52 1.88 9.56
CA ARG A 25 16.97 0.63 9.02
C ARG A 25 16.61 0.73 7.53
N ARG A 26 16.16 1.89 7.05
CA ARG A 26 15.85 2.08 5.62
C ARG A 26 17.12 2.22 4.78
N LEU A 27 18.17 2.84 5.30
CA LEU A 27 19.48 2.88 4.65
C LEU A 27 20.08 1.47 4.54
N ASP A 28 20.10 0.71 5.63
CA ASP A 28 20.66 -0.64 5.69
C ASP A 28 20.00 -1.59 4.68
N HIS A 29 18.69 -1.43 4.47
CA HIS A 29 17.91 -2.22 3.53
C HIS A 29 17.79 -1.60 2.13
N ARG A 30 18.52 -0.50 1.85
CA ARG A 30 18.53 0.20 0.55
C ARG A 30 17.15 0.66 0.07
N TYR A 31 16.28 1.05 1.01
CA TYR A 31 14.96 1.63 0.73
C TYR A 31 14.97 3.16 0.66
N VAL A 32 16.05 3.79 1.11
CA VAL A 32 16.37 5.22 0.97
C VAL A 32 17.85 5.34 0.61
N ASP A 33 18.22 6.31 -0.22
CA ASP A 33 19.58 6.41 -0.76
C ASP A 33 20.54 7.12 0.19
N VAL A 34 20.10 8.25 0.77
CA VAL A 34 20.94 9.11 1.61
C VAL A 34 20.17 9.66 2.81
N ARG A 35 20.89 10.10 3.83
CA ARG A 35 20.38 10.88 4.95
C ARG A 35 20.98 12.28 4.89
N ALA A 36 20.15 13.30 4.95
CA ALA A 36 20.59 14.69 5.05
C ALA A 36 21.00 15.04 6.49
N SER A 37 21.94 15.98 6.66
CA SER A 37 22.33 16.48 7.99
C SER A 37 21.27 17.34 8.64
N ASP A 38 20.57 18.12 7.82
CA ASP A 38 19.55 19.10 8.22
C ASP A 38 18.65 19.45 7.03
N LEU A 39 17.71 20.37 7.25
CA LEU A 39 16.76 20.80 6.22
C LEU A 39 17.44 21.49 5.04
N ASP A 40 18.47 22.31 5.27
CA ASP A 40 19.14 23.04 4.18
C ASP A 40 19.92 22.08 3.28
N ASP A 41 20.59 21.09 3.88
CA ASP A 41 21.25 20.01 3.16
C ASP A 41 20.26 19.16 2.35
N ALA A 42 19.10 18.82 2.93
CA ALA A 42 18.07 18.07 2.22
C ALA A 42 17.56 18.82 0.98
N LEU A 43 17.32 20.13 1.10
CA LEU A 43 16.85 20.96 -0.01
C LEU A 43 17.93 21.12 -1.10
N ARG A 44 19.19 21.28 -0.70
CA ARG A 44 20.33 21.34 -1.61
C ARG A 44 20.46 20.04 -2.42
N LEU A 45 20.47 18.88 -1.74
CA LEU A 45 20.54 17.56 -2.38
C LEU A 45 19.38 17.33 -3.35
N ALA A 46 18.15 17.70 -2.94
CA ALA A 46 16.97 17.56 -3.78
C ALA A 46 17.05 18.45 -5.03
N GLY A 47 17.47 19.70 -4.88
CA GLY A 47 17.64 20.65 -5.98
C GLY A 47 18.72 20.20 -6.99
N GLU A 48 19.87 19.72 -6.49
CA GLU A 48 20.94 19.17 -7.32
C GLU A 48 20.47 17.93 -8.11
N ALA A 49 19.79 16.99 -7.45
CA ALA A 49 19.25 15.79 -8.08
C ALA A 49 18.19 16.11 -9.13
N ARG A 50 17.27 17.04 -8.83
CA ARG A 50 16.23 17.52 -9.76
C ARG A 50 16.87 18.15 -11.01
N LYS A 51 17.85 19.05 -10.82
CA LYS A 51 18.58 19.70 -11.93
C LYS A 51 19.32 18.69 -12.79
N ALA A 52 19.90 17.66 -12.16
CA ALA A 52 20.61 16.58 -12.86
C ALA A 52 19.69 15.51 -13.45
N LYS A 53 18.35 15.62 -13.29
CA LYS A 53 17.36 14.59 -13.67
C LYS A 53 17.72 13.19 -13.14
N ARG A 54 18.20 13.14 -11.89
CA ARG A 54 18.65 11.92 -11.24
C ARG A 54 17.68 11.59 -10.11
N ALA A 55 17.14 10.38 -10.12
CA ALA A 55 16.35 9.86 -9.01
C ALA A 55 17.19 9.84 -7.73
N LEU A 56 16.63 10.34 -6.63
CA LEU A 56 17.29 10.37 -5.33
C LEU A 56 16.26 10.41 -4.20
N SER A 57 16.42 9.54 -3.22
CA SER A 57 15.62 9.54 -2.00
C SER A 57 16.46 9.96 -0.79
N ILE A 58 15.94 10.94 -0.05
CA ILE A 58 16.63 11.64 1.02
C ILE A 58 15.80 11.46 2.29
N ALA A 59 16.36 10.79 3.30
CA ALA A 59 15.79 10.81 4.65
C ALA A 59 16.20 12.10 5.36
N LEU A 60 15.22 12.78 5.97
CA LEU A 60 15.44 13.95 6.82
C LEU A 60 14.95 13.64 8.23
N HIS A 61 15.86 13.72 9.19
CA HIS A 61 15.47 13.59 10.60
C HIS A 61 14.73 14.85 11.05
N GLY A 62 13.49 14.69 11.50
CA GLY A 62 12.67 15.79 12.01
C GLY A 62 11.20 15.41 12.18
N ASN A 63 10.41 16.34 12.73
CA ASN A 63 8.97 16.17 12.86
C ASN A 63 8.25 16.75 11.63
N ALA A 64 7.40 15.97 10.97
CA ALA A 64 6.64 16.43 9.80
C ALA A 64 5.75 17.65 10.09
N ALA A 65 5.20 17.74 11.31
CA ALA A 65 4.40 18.89 11.76
C ALA A 65 5.22 20.18 11.97
N ASP A 66 6.56 20.09 11.93
CA ASP A 66 7.46 21.25 11.95
C ASP A 66 8.11 21.50 10.58
N VAL A 67 8.55 20.44 9.91
CA VAL A 67 9.26 20.51 8.63
C VAL A 67 8.35 20.99 7.50
N LEU A 68 7.14 20.45 7.35
CA LEU A 68 6.26 20.85 6.25
C LEU A 68 5.85 22.33 6.34
N PRO A 69 5.42 22.86 7.50
CA PRO A 69 5.20 24.30 7.65
C PRO A 69 6.44 25.15 7.33
N ALA A 70 7.64 24.69 7.72
CA ALA A 70 8.89 25.40 7.39
C ALA A 70 9.16 25.43 5.88
N LEU A 71 8.87 24.35 5.15
CA LEU A 71 8.98 24.30 3.69
C LEU A 71 7.98 25.25 3.01
N VAL A 72 6.75 25.30 3.50
CA VAL A 72 5.72 26.25 3.03
C VAL A 72 6.19 27.69 3.24
N ALA A 73 6.65 28.03 4.46
CA ALA A 73 7.11 29.37 4.80
C ALA A 73 8.32 29.83 3.97
N ARG A 74 9.20 28.89 3.60
CA ARG A 74 10.35 29.15 2.71
C ARG A 74 9.97 29.24 1.24
N GLY A 75 8.72 29.01 0.88
CA GLY A 75 8.28 29.00 -0.52
C GLY A 75 8.91 27.88 -1.33
N PHE A 76 9.35 26.76 -0.72
CA PHE A 76 9.94 25.66 -1.47
C PHE A 76 8.89 25.03 -2.39
N ASP A 77 9.23 24.81 -3.64
CA ASP A 77 8.32 24.23 -4.64
C ASP A 77 8.37 22.70 -4.57
N VAL A 78 7.21 22.09 -4.39
CA VAL A 78 7.04 20.64 -4.28
C VAL A 78 6.01 20.20 -5.31
N ASP A 79 6.34 19.16 -6.08
CA ASP A 79 5.45 18.65 -7.13
C ASP A 79 4.35 17.74 -6.54
N ILE A 80 4.67 16.94 -5.52
CA ILE A 80 3.76 15.96 -4.90
C ILE A 80 3.95 15.96 -3.37
N VAL A 81 2.86 15.96 -2.60
CA VAL A 81 2.86 15.84 -1.13
C VAL A 81 1.93 14.71 -0.68
N THR A 82 2.42 13.83 0.18
CA THR A 82 1.62 12.81 0.85
C THR A 82 2.23 12.46 2.21
N ASP A 83 1.54 11.65 3.00
CA ASP A 83 1.99 11.23 4.33
C ASP A 83 1.74 9.74 4.58
N GLN A 84 2.62 9.11 5.36
CA GLN A 84 2.48 7.73 5.82
C GLN A 84 2.96 7.55 7.27
N THR A 85 2.88 8.61 8.09
CA THR A 85 3.05 8.46 9.55
C THR A 85 1.98 7.53 10.12
N SER A 86 2.17 7.03 11.34
CA SER A 86 1.18 6.18 12.02
C SER A 86 0.00 6.99 12.60
N ALA A 87 -0.60 7.88 11.82
CA ALA A 87 -1.67 8.77 12.29
C ALA A 87 -2.96 8.04 12.70
N HIS A 88 -3.15 6.79 12.28
CA HIS A 88 -4.30 5.95 12.62
C HIS A 88 -4.36 5.62 14.12
N ASP A 89 -3.24 5.74 14.81
CA ASP A 89 -3.12 5.68 16.25
C ASP A 89 -2.46 6.97 16.76
N PRO A 90 -3.25 7.93 17.29
CA PRO A 90 -2.71 9.18 17.81
C PRO A 90 -1.67 9.01 18.91
N LEU A 91 -1.62 7.86 19.62
CA LEU A 91 -0.53 7.58 20.56
C LEU A 91 0.78 7.27 19.85
N SER A 92 0.76 6.82 18.59
CA SER A 92 1.95 6.52 17.81
C SER A 92 2.56 7.76 17.13
N TYR A 93 1.78 8.80 16.86
CA TYR A 93 2.26 10.03 16.21
C TYR A 93 2.97 10.95 17.20
N ILE A 94 4.26 11.24 16.97
CA ILE A 94 5.07 12.09 17.84
C ILE A 94 4.62 13.56 17.72
N PRO A 95 4.13 14.21 18.79
CA PRO A 95 3.74 15.61 18.75
C PRO A 95 4.92 16.54 18.43
N ALA A 96 4.62 17.68 17.79
CA ALA A 96 5.62 18.71 17.54
C ALA A 96 6.28 19.19 18.84
N GLY A 97 7.58 19.45 18.78
CA GLY A 97 8.38 19.85 19.95
C GLY A 97 8.61 18.76 21.01
N VAL A 98 8.33 17.48 20.71
CA VAL A 98 8.63 16.33 21.58
C VAL A 98 9.67 15.45 20.90
N SER A 99 10.71 15.04 21.62
CA SER A 99 11.69 14.05 21.12
C SER A 99 11.08 12.64 21.05
N ALA A 100 11.72 11.71 20.34
CA ALA A 100 11.25 10.34 20.29
C ALA A 100 11.35 9.64 21.65
N GLU A 101 12.36 9.98 22.45
CA GLU A 101 12.57 9.50 23.81
C GLU A 101 11.50 10.05 24.76
N ASP A 102 11.32 11.38 24.81
CA ASP A 102 10.32 12.02 25.69
C ASP A 102 8.89 11.59 25.33
N ALA A 103 8.65 11.27 24.05
CA ALA A 103 7.35 10.77 23.62
C ALA A 103 6.99 9.43 24.25
N GLN A 104 7.97 8.58 24.59
CA GLN A 104 7.68 7.31 25.26
C GLN A 104 7.21 7.53 26.70
N GLU A 105 7.87 8.43 27.44
CA GLU A 105 7.50 8.78 28.81
C GLU A 105 6.12 9.47 28.85
N LEU A 106 5.91 10.47 27.99
CA LEU A 106 4.65 11.23 27.95
C LEU A 106 3.42 10.36 27.64
N ARG A 107 3.57 9.32 26.81
CA ARG A 107 2.48 8.37 26.50
C ARG A 107 2.02 7.61 27.74
N LEU A 108 2.93 7.30 28.66
CA LEU A 108 2.64 6.53 29.87
C LEU A 108 2.03 7.43 30.95
N ASP A 109 2.54 8.65 31.10
CA ASP A 109 2.17 9.56 32.19
C ASP A 109 0.84 10.30 31.92
N ASP A 110 0.61 10.80 30.70
CA ASP A 110 -0.61 11.53 30.31
C ASP A 110 -1.05 11.14 28.87
N PRO A 111 -1.63 9.94 28.70
CA PRO A 111 -2.05 9.46 27.38
C PRO A 111 -3.10 10.37 26.72
N ASP A 112 -4.03 10.93 27.49
CA ASP A 112 -5.05 11.82 26.95
C ASP A 112 -4.46 13.16 26.49
N GLY A 113 -3.51 13.72 27.26
CA GLY A 113 -2.75 14.90 26.85
C GLY A 113 -1.87 14.64 25.65
N TYR A 114 -1.26 13.47 25.56
CA TYR A 114 -0.50 13.04 24.38
C TYR A 114 -1.38 13.05 23.14
N VAL A 115 -2.56 12.41 23.19
CA VAL A 115 -3.50 12.35 22.06
C VAL A 115 -3.95 13.74 21.63
N ARG A 116 -4.24 14.66 22.56
CA ARG A 116 -4.59 16.06 22.21
C ARG A 116 -3.44 16.73 21.45
N ARG A 117 -2.22 16.68 21.97
CA ARG A 117 -1.04 17.28 21.34
C ARG A 117 -0.70 16.66 19.99
N ALA A 118 -0.88 15.35 19.86
CA ALA A 118 -0.69 14.64 18.60
C ALA A 118 -1.69 15.14 17.53
N ARG A 119 -2.98 15.27 17.88
CA ARG A 119 -4.01 15.81 16.98
C ARG A 119 -3.76 17.25 16.57
N GLU A 120 -3.37 18.12 17.50
CA GLU A 120 -2.96 19.50 17.19
C GLU A 120 -1.77 19.53 16.21
N SER A 121 -0.81 18.62 16.38
CA SER A 121 0.33 18.48 15.47
C SER A 121 -0.08 17.95 14.09
N MET A 122 -1.00 16.98 14.04
CA MET A 122 -1.58 16.49 12.78
C MET A 122 -2.38 17.57 12.04
N ALA A 123 -3.12 18.41 12.76
CA ALA A 123 -3.82 19.55 12.16
C ALA A 123 -2.83 20.52 11.50
N ARG A 124 -1.75 20.90 12.20
CA ARG A 124 -0.68 21.74 11.64
C ARG A 124 0.03 21.10 10.45
N HIS A 125 0.24 19.78 10.49
CA HIS A 125 0.79 19.01 9.37
C HIS A 125 -0.14 19.10 8.15
N VAL A 126 -1.41 18.78 8.32
CA VAL A 126 -2.41 18.80 7.24
C VAL A 126 -2.62 20.19 6.68
N ASP A 127 -2.64 21.24 7.51
CA ASP A 127 -2.76 22.62 7.04
C ASP A 127 -1.57 23.02 6.14
N ALA A 128 -0.37 22.49 6.41
CA ALA A 128 0.77 22.66 5.51
C ALA A 128 0.61 21.87 4.19
N MET A 129 0.05 20.67 4.22
CA MET A 129 -0.30 19.92 3.00
C MET A 129 -1.32 20.68 2.15
N VAL A 130 -2.35 21.27 2.79
CA VAL A 130 -3.34 22.13 2.12
C VAL A 130 -2.68 23.38 1.53
N ALA A 131 -1.71 23.99 2.21
CA ALA A 131 -0.97 25.12 1.65
C ALA A 131 -0.15 24.74 0.41
N PHE A 132 0.36 23.50 0.32
CA PHE A 132 0.99 23.01 -0.91
C PHE A 132 -0.04 22.75 -2.01
N LEU A 133 -1.22 22.22 -1.68
CA LEU A 133 -2.34 22.06 -2.61
C LEU A 133 -2.73 23.42 -3.23
N ASP A 134 -2.88 24.45 -2.41
CA ASP A 134 -3.23 25.81 -2.85
C ASP A 134 -2.16 26.43 -3.78
N ARG A 135 -0.92 25.94 -3.70
CA ARG A 135 0.20 26.33 -4.57
C ARG A 135 0.33 25.45 -5.82
N GLY A 136 -0.58 24.49 -6.01
CA GLY A 136 -0.65 23.64 -7.20
C GLY A 136 0.13 22.33 -7.11
N ALA A 137 0.60 21.93 -5.92
CA ALA A 137 1.16 20.59 -5.73
C ALA A 137 0.05 19.53 -5.81
N GLU A 138 0.37 18.33 -6.30
CA GLU A 138 -0.52 17.18 -6.18
C GLU A 138 -0.48 16.69 -4.72
N VAL A 139 -1.63 16.69 -4.03
CA VAL A 139 -1.72 16.29 -2.63
C VAL A 139 -2.74 15.16 -2.47
N PHE A 140 -2.36 14.12 -1.74
CA PHE A 140 -3.26 13.00 -1.45
C PHE A 140 -2.96 12.33 -0.12
N ASP A 141 -3.99 11.75 0.49
CA ASP A 141 -3.89 10.92 1.69
C ASP A 141 -3.52 9.48 1.31
N TYR A 142 -2.52 8.92 2.00
CA TYR A 142 -2.01 7.57 1.75
C TYR A 142 -2.49 6.54 2.78
N GLY A 143 -3.71 6.72 3.28
CA GLY A 143 -4.46 5.67 3.94
C GLY A 143 -4.06 5.39 5.39
N ASN A 144 -3.67 6.45 6.12
CA ASN A 144 -3.28 6.38 7.52
C ASN A 144 -4.21 7.17 8.46
N SER A 145 -5.38 7.63 7.98
CA SER A 145 -6.36 8.43 8.74
C SER A 145 -5.88 9.81 9.21
N LEU A 146 -4.79 10.35 8.65
CA LEU A 146 -4.27 11.66 9.03
C LEU A 146 -5.33 12.77 8.90
N ARG A 147 -6.09 12.79 7.78
CA ARG A 147 -7.16 13.78 7.56
C ARG A 147 -8.22 13.75 8.66
N ALA A 148 -8.61 12.56 9.12
CA ALA A 148 -9.62 12.39 10.14
C ALA A 148 -9.14 12.91 11.50
N GLU A 149 -7.92 12.55 11.91
CA GLU A 149 -7.35 13.03 13.18
C GLU A 149 -7.01 14.53 13.14
N ALA A 150 -6.54 15.05 12.01
CA ALA A 150 -6.33 16.48 11.80
C ALA A 150 -7.62 17.30 11.93
N LYS A 151 -8.74 16.79 11.40
CA LYS A 151 -10.06 17.41 11.60
C LYS A 151 -10.44 17.47 13.08
N LEU A 152 -10.18 16.40 13.84
CA LEU A 152 -10.38 16.37 15.29
C LEU A 152 -9.41 17.31 16.04
N GLY A 153 -8.23 17.56 15.47
CA GLY A 153 -7.25 18.52 15.96
C GLY A 153 -7.52 19.98 15.56
N GLY A 154 -8.57 20.26 14.78
CA GLY A 154 -9.00 21.62 14.43
C GLY A 154 -8.74 22.06 12.99
N SER A 155 -8.17 21.22 12.12
CA SER A 155 -8.03 21.55 10.70
C SER A 155 -9.39 21.54 10.00
N THR A 156 -9.79 22.68 9.43
CA THR A 156 -11.12 22.85 8.80
C THR A 156 -11.15 22.35 7.36
N ARG A 157 -9.99 22.25 6.71
CA ARG A 157 -9.81 21.87 5.29
C ARG A 157 -9.18 20.48 5.13
N ALA A 158 -9.24 19.66 6.18
CA ALA A 158 -8.55 18.38 6.22
C ALA A 158 -8.95 17.38 5.13
N PHE A 159 -10.11 17.56 4.48
CA PHE A 159 -10.61 16.69 3.41
C PHE A 159 -10.61 17.37 2.03
N ASP A 160 -9.91 18.51 1.88
CA ASP A 160 -9.79 19.21 0.60
C ASP A 160 -8.91 18.46 -0.42
N PHE A 161 -8.19 17.43 0.01
CA PHE A 161 -7.45 16.50 -0.85
C PHE A 161 -7.97 15.06 -0.70
N PRO A 162 -7.96 14.27 -1.79
CA PRO A 162 -8.57 12.94 -1.81
C PRO A 162 -7.68 11.87 -1.18
N GLY A 163 -8.27 10.72 -0.86
CA GLY A 163 -7.51 9.49 -0.63
C GLY A 163 -6.90 8.96 -1.94
N PHE A 164 -5.77 8.27 -1.84
CA PHE A 164 -5.08 7.71 -3.01
C PHE A 164 -5.90 6.66 -3.77
N VAL A 165 -6.86 5.99 -3.11
CA VAL A 165 -7.68 4.97 -3.75
C VAL A 165 -8.69 5.56 -4.73
N PRO A 166 -9.59 6.47 -4.33
CA PRO A 166 -10.47 7.14 -5.29
C PRO A 166 -9.68 7.92 -6.36
N ALA A 167 -8.53 8.50 -6.01
CA ALA A 167 -7.73 9.29 -6.95
C ALA A 167 -7.01 8.45 -8.02
N TYR A 168 -6.40 7.32 -7.65
CA TYR A 168 -5.46 6.61 -8.55
C TYR A 168 -5.66 5.08 -8.63
N ILE A 169 -6.08 4.42 -7.55
CA ILE A 169 -6.04 2.94 -7.47
C ILE A 169 -7.33 2.27 -7.87
N ARG A 170 -8.49 2.91 -7.68
CA ARG A 170 -9.80 2.28 -7.95
C ARG A 170 -9.96 1.71 -9.37
N PRO A 171 -9.42 2.33 -10.43
CA PRO A 171 -9.45 1.72 -11.76
C PRO A 171 -8.77 0.34 -11.81
N LEU A 172 -7.69 0.12 -11.04
CA LEU A 172 -7.03 -1.18 -10.92
C LEU A 172 -7.93 -2.19 -10.17
N PHE A 173 -8.62 -1.75 -9.12
CA PHE A 173 -9.57 -2.60 -8.39
C PHE A 173 -10.75 -3.05 -9.25
N CYS A 174 -11.21 -2.21 -10.18
CA CYS A 174 -12.23 -2.59 -11.15
C CYS A 174 -11.79 -3.75 -12.07
N GLU A 175 -10.49 -4.01 -12.20
CA GLU A 175 -9.93 -5.14 -12.93
C GLU A 175 -9.56 -6.35 -12.03
N GLY A 176 -9.88 -6.26 -10.74
CA GLY A 176 -9.46 -7.22 -9.72
C GLY A 176 -7.95 -7.17 -9.41
N LYS A 177 -7.22 -6.16 -9.92
CA LYS A 177 -5.80 -5.98 -9.58
C LYS A 177 -5.66 -5.56 -8.12
N GLY A 178 -4.59 -6.00 -7.49
CA GLY A 178 -4.30 -5.71 -6.09
C GLY A 178 -2.94 -6.27 -5.68
N PRO A 179 -2.54 -6.13 -4.40
CA PRO A 179 -1.19 -6.45 -3.91
C PRO A 179 -0.94 -7.95 -3.75
N PHE A 180 -1.15 -8.71 -4.82
CA PHE A 180 -0.84 -10.13 -4.95
C PHE A 180 0.66 -10.36 -4.69
N ARG A 181 0.95 -11.36 -3.87
CA ARG A 181 2.31 -11.66 -3.41
C ARG A 181 2.51 -13.15 -3.19
N TRP A 182 3.76 -13.57 -3.27
CA TRP A 182 4.14 -14.94 -2.95
C TRP A 182 5.44 -15.00 -2.18
N VAL A 183 5.64 -16.12 -1.47
CA VAL A 183 6.77 -16.36 -0.58
C VAL A 183 7.32 -17.76 -0.85
N ALA A 184 8.64 -17.86 -1.03
CA ALA A 184 9.33 -19.14 -1.21
C ALA A 184 9.63 -19.78 0.17
N LEU A 185 8.98 -20.90 0.48
CA LEU A 185 9.18 -21.56 1.78
C LEU A 185 10.55 -22.23 1.95
N SER A 186 11.31 -22.38 0.87
CA SER A 186 12.68 -22.89 0.89
C SER A 186 13.65 -21.94 1.61
N GLY A 187 13.30 -20.66 1.71
CA GLY A 187 14.23 -19.60 2.12
C GLY A 187 15.26 -19.24 1.03
N ASP A 188 15.22 -19.89 -0.14
CA ASP A 188 16.20 -19.66 -1.20
C ASP A 188 15.75 -18.53 -2.13
N PRO A 189 16.53 -17.43 -2.27
CA PRO A 189 16.20 -16.33 -3.17
C PRO A 189 16.14 -16.75 -4.64
N ASN A 190 16.79 -17.86 -5.03
CA ASN A 190 16.70 -18.38 -6.38
C ASN A 190 15.28 -18.86 -6.75
N ASP A 191 14.47 -19.30 -5.79
CA ASP A 191 13.07 -19.66 -6.07
C ASP A 191 12.26 -18.41 -6.48
N ILE A 192 12.56 -17.25 -5.89
CA ILE A 192 12.00 -15.97 -6.35
C ILE A 192 12.54 -15.60 -7.72
N ALA A 193 13.83 -15.80 -8.00
CA ALA A 193 14.37 -15.55 -9.34
C ALA A 193 13.73 -16.44 -10.43
N VAL A 194 13.42 -17.70 -10.11
CA VAL A 194 12.70 -18.62 -11.00
C VAL A 194 11.27 -18.15 -11.24
N THR A 195 10.55 -17.77 -10.18
CA THR A 195 9.17 -17.26 -10.30
C THR A 195 9.10 -15.91 -11.00
N ASP A 196 10.09 -15.02 -10.80
CA ASP A 196 10.21 -13.76 -11.53
C ASP A 196 10.35 -13.99 -13.05
N ARG A 197 11.21 -14.95 -13.46
CA ARG A 197 11.31 -15.34 -14.88
C ARG A 197 10.00 -15.90 -15.42
N ALA A 198 9.35 -16.80 -14.67
CA ALA A 198 8.07 -17.35 -15.07
C ALA A 198 6.97 -16.28 -15.22
N MET A 199 6.96 -15.26 -14.36
CA MET A 199 6.04 -14.12 -14.47
C MET A 199 6.34 -13.27 -15.71
N ILE A 200 7.61 -13.02 -16.03
CA ILE A 200 8.01 -12.28 -17.25
C ILE A 200 7.60 -13.05 -18.51
N GLU A 201 7.75 -14.38 -18.51
CA GLU A 201 7.33 -15.23 -19.63
C GLU A 201 5.81 -15.27 -19.79
N GLU A 202 5.07 -15.48 -18.69
CA GLU A 202 3.61 -15.64 -18.68
C GLU A 202 2.87 -14.34 -19.07
N PHE A 203 3.45 -13.18 -18.75
CA PHE A 203 2.87 -11.85 -18.96
C PHE A 203 3.79 -10.97 -19.80
N ALA A 204 4.45 -11.55 -20.81
CA ALA A 204 5.43 -10.85 -21.65
C ALA A 204 4.87 -9.61 -22.37
N ASP A 205 3.55 -9.60 -22.64
CA ASP A 205 2.86 -8.50 -23.30
C ASP A 205 2.45 -7.35 -22.34
N ASP A 206 2.65 -7.50 -21.02
CA ASP A 206 2.42 -6.44 -20.02
C ASP A 206 3.74 -5.74 -19.68
N ASP A 207 4.13 -4.78 -20.51
CA ASP A 207 5.35 -3.96 -20.36
C ASP A 207 5.50 -3.36 -18.94
N PRO A 208 4.47 -2.72 -18.34
CA PRO A 208 4.55 -2.25 -16.96
C PRO A 208 4.89 -3.34 -15.94
N LEU A 209 4.25 -4.52 -16.03
CA LEU A 209 4.50 -5.65 -15.14
C LEU A 209 5.92 -6.18 -15.29
N VAL A 210 6.38 -6.39 -16.53
CA VAL A 210 7.74 -6.88 -16.81
C VAL A 210 8.78 -5.90 -16.27
N ARG A 211 8.58 -4.59 -16.49
CA ARG A 211 9.45 -3.54 -15.94
C ARG A 211 9.47 -3.59 -14.41
N TRP A 212 8.31 -3.76 -13.77
CA TRP A 212 8.21 -3.89 -12.32
C TRP A 212 9.00 -5.08 -11.78
N ILE A 213 8.81 -6.29 -12.34
CA ILE A 213 9.51 -7.50 -11.87
C ILE A 213 11.03 -7.34 -12.01
N LYS A 214 11.52 -6.82 -13.14
CA LYS A 214 12.95 -6.56 -13.34
C LYS A 214 13.51 -5.59 -12.30
N ALA A 215 12.86 -4.44 -12.12
CA ALA A 215 13.28 -3.46 -11.15
C ALA A 215 13.25 -4.01 -9.70
N ALA A 216 12.23 -4.81 -9.37
CA ALA A 216 12.12 -5.44 -8.06
C ALA A 216 13.21 -6.51 -7.83
N GLY A 217 13.64 -7.22 -8.87
CA GLY A 217 14.78 -8.15 -8.83
C GLY A 217 16.12 -7.46 -8.53
N GLU A 218 16.29 -6.23 -9.01
CA GLU A 218 17.53 -5.46 -8.81
C GLU A 218 17.55 -4.66 -7.51
N ARG A 219 16.40 -4.11 -7.10
CA ARG A 219 16.33 -3.06 -6.07
C ARG A 219 15.76 -3.52 -4.74
N VAL A 220 14.94 -4.57 -4.71
CA VAL A 220 14.25 -4.98 -3.48
C VAL A 220 15.10 -5.99 -2.71
N HIS A 221 15.54 -5.60 -1.52
CA HIS A 221 16.14 -6.54 -0.56
C HIS A 221 15.08 -7.44 0.05
N PHE A 222 15.33 -8.76 0.06
CA PHE A 222 14.51 -9.69 0.82
C PHE A 222 14.67 -9.49 2.33
N GLN A 223 13.59 -9.71 3.07
CA GLN A 223 13.53 -9.64 4.52
C GLN A 223 12.83 -10.90 5.05
N GLY A 224 13.57 -11.76 5.77
CA GLY A 224 13.07 -13.08 6.14
C GLY A 224 13.02 -14.04 4.94
N LEU A 225 11.93 -14.79 4.79
CA LEU A 225 11.73 -15.63 3.61
C LEU A 225 11.67 -14.77 2.33
N PRO A 226 12.39 -15.14 1.26
CA PRO A 226 12.30 -14.44 -0.01
C PRO A 226 10.86 -14.38 -0.51
N ALA A 227 10.42 -13.17 -0.85
CA ALA A 227 9.05 -12.89 -1.24
C ALA A 227 9.01 -11.83 -2.35
N ARG A 228 7.98 -11.89 -3.18
CA ARG A 228 7.73 -10.93 -4.25
C ARG A 228 6.29 -10.45 -4.19
N ILE A 229 6.10 -9.18 -4.50
CA ILE A 229 4.79 -8.57 -4.75
C ILE A 229 4.70 -8.21 -6.23
N CYS A 230 3.55 -8.45 -6.85
CA CYS A 230 3.26 -8.08 -8.23
C CYS A 230 1.77 -7.87 -8.38
N TRP A 231 1.35 -6.70 -8.86
CA TRP A 231 -0.08 -6.39 -8.97
C TRP A 231 -0.67 -7.01 -10.23
N ILE A 232 -1.45 -8.06 -10.05
CA ILE A 232 -2.18 -8.78 -11.11
C ILE A 232 -3.64 -9.00 -10.72
N GLY A 233 -4.50 -9.11 -11.74
CA GLY A 233 -5.95 -9.01 -11.63
C GLY A 233 -6.72 -10.29 -11.84
N TYR A 234 -8.03 -10.15 -12.08
CA TYR A 234 -8.92 -11.28 -12.34
C TYR A 234 -8.46 -12.05 -13.58
N GLY A 235 -8.36 -13.38 -13.46
CA GLY A 235 -7.82 -14.31 -14.45
C GLY A 235 -6.30 -14.47 -14.37
N GLU A 236 -5.55 -13.37 -14.25
CA GLU A 236 -4.08 -13.38 -14.17
C GLU A 236 -3.58 -14.10 -12.90
N ARG A 237 -4.25 -13.88 -11.76
CA ARG A 237 -3.89 -14.54 -10.49
C ARG A 237 -3.95 -16.06 -10.58
N ALA A 238 -5.01 -16.61 -11.17
CA ALA A 238 -5.17 -18.06 -11.31
C ALA A 238 -4.09 -18.65 -12.23
N ARG A 239 -3.78 -17.99 -13.36
CA ARG A 239 -2.67 -18.38 -14.25
C ARG A 239 -1.34 -18.41 -13.51
N ALA A 240 -1.00 -17.34 -12.79
CA ALA A 240 0.23 -17.25 -12.01
C ALA A 240 0.32 -18.35 -10.94
N GLY A 241 -0.76 -18.57 -10.18
CA GLY A 241 -0.78 -19.61 -9.15
C GLY A 241 -0.61 -21.03 -9.68
N LEU A 242 -1.28 -21.34 -10.80
CA LEU A 242 -1.11 -22.64 -11.48
C LEU A 242 0.32 -22.80 -12.04
N ARG A 243 0.89 -21.74 -12.61
CA ARG A 243 2.29 -21.73 -13.07
C ARG A 243 3.26 -21.99 -11.92
N PHE A 244 3.04 -21.38 -10.75
CA PHE A 244 3.88 -21.62 -9.57
C PHE A 244 3.74 -23.04 -9.03
N ASN A 245 2.53 -23.59 -9.01
CA ASN A 245 2.31 -24.98 -8.61
C ASN A 245 3.02 -25.96 -9.55
N GLU A 246 3.03 -25.67 -10.85
CA GLU A 246 3.79 -26.44 -11.82
C GLU A 246 5.29 -26.40 -11.55
N LEU A 247 5.87 -25.22 -11.26
CA LEU A 247 7.28 -25.10 -10.90
C LEU A 247 7.67 -25.92 -9.66
N VAL A 248 6.77 -25.99 -8.67
CA VAL A 248 6.97 -26.82 -7.47
C VAL A 248 6.91 -28.30 -7.86
N ARG A 249 5.91 -28.69 -8.67
CA ARG A 249 5.73 -30.08 -9.13
C ARG A 249 6.93 -30.61 -9.91
N THR A 250 7.55 -29.79 -10.75
CA THR A 250 8.72 -30.18 -11.55
C THR A 250 10.04 -30.05 -10.79
N GLY A 251 10.03 -29.52 -9.57
CA GLY A 251 11.24 -29.23 -8.79
C GLY A 251 12.08 -28.07 -9.35
N ALA A 252 11.48 -27.19 -10.16
CA ALA A 252 12.15 -25.99 -10.67
C ALA A 252 12.37 -24.94 -9.55
N VAL A 253 11.52 -24.99 -8.52
CA VAL A 253 11.74 -24.35 -7.22
C VAL A 253 11.91 -25.41 -6.14
N LYS A 254 12.62 -25.09 -5.06
CA LYS A 254 13.10 -26.07 -4.08
C LYS A 254 12.05 -26.51 -3.06
N ALA A 255 11.00 -25.73 -2.85
CA ALA A 255 9.95 -26.00 -1.88
C ALA A 255 8.61 -25.39 -2.32
N PRO A 256 7.49 -25.72 -1.64
CA PRO A 256 6.20 -25.08 -1.88
C PRO A 256 6.26 -23.55 -1.79
N ILE A 257 5.35 -22.91 -2.52
CA ILE A 257 5.20 -21.45 -2.56
C ILE A 257 3.90 -21.06 -1.87
N VAL A 258 3.97 -20.12 -0.93
CA VAL A 258 2.79 -19.51 -0.32
C VAL A 258 2.35 -18.35 -1.19
N ILE A 259 1.05 -18.28 -1.53
CA ILE A 259 0.47 -17.22 -2.36
C ILE A 259 -0.63 -16.51 -1.58
N GLY A 260 -0.54 -15.19 -1.46
CA GLY A 260 -1.53 -14.39 -0.75
C GLY A 260 -1.52 -12.94 -1.21
N ARG A 261 -1.98 -12.07 -0.32
CA ARG A 261 -2.08 -10.62 -0.56
C ARG A 261 -2.21 -9.86 0.75
N ASP A 262 -2.23 -8.54 0.64
CA ASP A 262 -2.76 -7.68 1.72
C ASP A 262 -4.27 -7.90 1.89
N HIS A 263 -4.82 -7.41 3.00
CA HIS A 263 -6.26 -7.24 3.17
C HIS A 263 -6.81 -6.04 2.38
N LEU A 264 -5.93 -5.08 2.01
CA LEU A 264 -6.22 -4.08 0.99
C LEU A 264 -6.24 -4.77 -0.39
N ASP A 265 -7.43 -5.04 -0.90
CA ASP A 265 -7.64 -5.55 -2.26
C ASP A 265 -9.07 -5.25 -2.73
N SER A 266 -9.28 -5.31 -4.04
CA SER A 266 -10.51 -4.95 -4.74
C SER A 266 -11.80 -5.47 -4.12
N GLY A 267 -11.81 -6.69 -3.56
CA GLY A 267 -13.01 -7.34 -3.04
C GLY A 267 -13.01 -7.61 -1.55
N SER A 268 -11.98 -7.19 -0.81
CA SER A 268 -11.70 -7.75 0.51
C SER A 268 -11.72 -6.73 1.64
N VAL A 269 -12.17 -5.50 1.41
CA VAL A 269 -12.19 -4.44 2.44
C VAL A 269 -13.38 -3.50 2.24
N ALA A 270 -13.97 -3.12 3.37
CA ALA A 270 -14.81 -1.94 3.51
C ALA A 270 -14.08 -0.96 4.43
N SER A 271 -13.72 0.21 3.90
CA SER A 271 -13.07 1.30 4.64
C SER A 271 -13.42 2.65 4.02
N PRO A 272 -14.47 3.34 4.54
CA PRO A 272 -14.95 4.62 4.00
C PRO A 272 -13.91 5.76 4.02
N TYR A 273 -12.82 5.59 4.75
CA TYR A 273 -11.74 6.57 4.89
C TYR A 273 -10.52 6.23 4.03
N ARG A 274 -10.60 5.15 3.23
CA ARG A 274 -9.50 4.66 2.41
C ARG A 274 -9.98 3.91 1.17
N GLU A 275 -10.07 2.57 1.20
CA GLU A 275 -10.31 1.78 -0.01
C GLU A 275 -11.68 1.99 -0.64
N THR A 276 -12.69 2.27 0.18
CA THR A 276 -14.07 2.45 -0.25
C THR A 276 -14.54 3.90 -0.05
N GLU A 277 -13.61 4.85 0.07
CA GLU A 277 -13.91 6.28 0.15
C GLU A 277 -14.54 6.79 -1.16
N ALA A 278 -15.72 7.39 -1.09
CA ALA A 278 -16.45 7.93 -2.23
C ALA A 278 -16.71 6.87 -3.32
N MET A 279 -17.39 5.78 -2.95
CA MET A 279 -17.95 4.86 -3.95
C MET A 279 -18.98 5.58 -4.82
N MET A 280 -19.08 5.21 -6.10
CA MET A 280 -19.93 5.89 -7.08
C MET A 280 -21.41 5.91 -6.69
N ASP A 281 -21.86 4.86 -6.01
CA ASP A 281 -23.24 4.66 -5.53
C ASP A 281 -23.41 5.02 -4.04
N GLY A 282 -22.37 5.54 -3.38
CA GLY A 282 -22.38 5.83 -1.94
C GLY A 282 -22.31 4.61 -1.02
N SER A 283 -21.96 3.42 -1.54
CA SER A 283 -21.84 2.16 -0.79
C SER A 283 -20.61 2.05 0.13
N ASP A 284 -19.96 3.17 0.46
CA ASP A 284 -18.68 3.25 1.16
C ASP A 284 -18.59 2.34 2.39
N ALA A 285 -19.65 2.34 3.20
CA ALA A 285 -19.69 1.65 4.50
C ALA A 285 -20.25 0.22 4.46
N ILE A 286 -20.63 -0.30 3.29
CA ILE A 286 -21.19 -1.66 3.17
C ILE A 286 -20.09 -2.69 3.41
N ALA A 287 -20.17 -3.39 4.55
CA ALA A 287 -19.19 -4.38 5.00
C ALA A 287 -19.55 -5.83 4.66
N ASP A 288 -20.61 -6.09 3.90
CA ASP A 288 -20.96 -7.44 3.47
C ASP A 288 -19.87 -8.05 2.57
N TRP A 289 -19.29 -7.24 1.68
CA TRP A 289 -18.27 -7.67 0.71
C TRP A 289 -17.03 -8.35 1.31
N PRO A 290 -16.32 -7.77 2.29
CA PRO A 290 -15.18 -8.45 2.93
C PRO A 290 -15.60 -9.74 3.65
N ILE A 291 -16.80 -9.81 4.23
CA ILE A 291 -17.31 -11.03 4.88
C ILE A 291 -17.58 -12.11 3.82
N LEU A 292 -18.25 -11.77 2.73
CA LEU A 292 -18.48 -12.66 1.59
C LEU A 292 -17.16 -13.12 0.95
N ASN A 293 -16.16 -12.25 0.83
CA ASN A 293 -14.83 -12.62 0.35
C ASN A 293 -14.19 -13.70 1.25
N ALA A 294 -14.25 -13.56 2.57
CA ALA A 294 -13.74 -14.57 3.50
C ALA A 294 -14.49 -15.91 3.38
N LEU A 295 -15.83 -15.87 3.38
CA LEU A 295 -16.67 -17.07 3.25
C LEU A 295 -16.43 -17.79 1.91
N LEU A 296 -16.30 -17.03 0.82
CA LEU A 296 -16.04 -17.59 -0.51
C LEU A 296 -14.64 -18.17 -0.62
N ASN A 297 -13.62 -17.50 -0.07
CA ASN A 297 -12.26 -18.04 -0.04
C ASN A 297 -12.17 -19.34 0.79
N THR A 298 -12.90 -19.40 1.91
CA THR A 298 -13.00 -20.61 2.75
C THR A 298 -13.59 -21.77 1.96
N SER A 299 -14.74 -21.56 1.30
CA SER A 299 -15.40 -22.59 0.48
C SER A 299 -14.66 -22.92 -0.83
N SER A 300 -13.83 -22.01 -1.33
CA SER A 300 -12.96 -22.22 -2.50
C SER A 300 -11.73 -23.08 -2.19
N GLY A 301 -11.37 -23.23 -0.91
CA GLY A 301 -10.27 -24.06 -0.46
C GLY A 301 -8.95 -23.31 -0.22
N ALA A 302 -9.00 -22.04 0.21
CA ALA A 302 -7.81 -21.34 0.69
C ALA A 302 -7.18 -22.12 1.86
N SER A 303 -5.85 -22.04 1.99
CA SER A 303 -5.12 -22.73 3.06
C SER A 303 -5.37 -22.08 4.42
N TRP A 304 -5.52 -20.76 4.46
CA TRP A 304 -6.10 -20.05 5.60
C TRP A 304 -6.81 -18.76 5.16
N VAL A 305 -7.78 -18.35 5.97
CA VAL A 305 -8.60 -17.16 5.79
C VAL A 305 -8.65 -16.40 7.10
N SER A 306 -8.67 -15.07 7.02
CA SER A 306 -8.75 -14.19 8.18
C SER A 306 -9.80 -13.10 7.96
N VAL A 307 -10.45 -12.68 9.04
CA VAL A 307 -11.33 -11.50 9.08
C VAL A 307 -10.85 -10.61 10.20
N HIS A 308 -10.48 -9.38 9.88
CA HIS A 308 -9.90 -8.42 10.81
C HIS A 308 -10.69 -7.11 10.79
N HIS A 309 -10.53 -6.34 11.86
CA HIS A 309 -11.16 -5.05 12.07
C HIS A 309 -10.13 -3.98 12.39
N GLY A 310 -10.29 -2.80 11.78
CA GLY A 310 -9.54 -1.59 12.09
C GLY A 310 -8.11 -1.52 11.53
N GLY A 311 -7.70 -2.47 10.69
CA GLY A 311 -6.38 -2.42 10.05
C GLY A 311 -6.26 -1.19 9.14
N GLY A 312 -5.09 -0.55 9.21
CA GLY A 312 -4.75 0.63 8.42
C GLY A 312 -5.31 1.95 8.96
N VAL A 313 -6.62 2.01 9.19
CA VAL A 313 -7.33 3.26 9.53
C VAL A 313 -7.72 3.40 11.00
N GLY A 314 -7.57 2.34 11.80
CA GLY A 314 -7.89 2.31 13.23
C GLY A 314 -9.22 1.62 13.56
N ILE A 315 -9.41 1.29 14.84
CA ILE A 315 -10.60 0.61 15.37
C ILE A 315 -11.88 1.37 14.99
N GLY A 316 -12.87 0.65 14.45
CA GLY A 316 -14.20 1.17 14.10
C GLY A 316 -14.29 1.68 12.66
N ARG A 317 -13.18 1.67 11.90
CA ARG A 317 -13.10 2.35 10.60
C ARG A 317 -12.88 1.42 9.40
N SER A 318 -12.65 0.13 9.63
CA SER A 318 -12.53 -0.86 8.54
C SER A 318 -12.90 -2.27 8.96
N ILE A 319 -13.46 -3.04 8.03
CA ILE A 319 -13.63 -4.49 8.10
C ILE A 319 -13.01 -5.09 6.85
N HIS A 320 -12.14 -6.08 7.00
CA HIS A 320 -11.40 -6.63 5.86
C HIS A 320 -10.94 -8.07 6.03
N ALA A 321 -10.85 -8.78 4.90
CA ALA A 321 -10.52 -10.19 4.83
C ALA A 321 -9.18 -10.46 4.15
N GLY A 322 -8.46 -11.45 4.67
CA GLY A 322 -7.23 -11.98 4.10
C GLY A 322 -7.45 -13.41 3.65
N MET A 323 -6.73 -13.81 2.60
CA MET A 323 -6.67 -15.19 2.17
C MET A 323 -5.25 -15.54 1.76
N VAL A 324 -4.88 -16.79 1.98
CA VAL A 324 -3.64 -17.35 1.50
C VAL A 324 -3.87 -18.80 1.08
N VAL A 325 -3.20 -19.21 -0.01
CA VAL A 325 -3.27 -20.55 -0.58
C VAL A 325 -1.86 -21.05 -0.91
N VAL A 326 -1.59 -22.31 -0.61
CA VAL A 326 -0.27 -22.94 -0.82
C VAL A 326 -0.26 -23.67 -2.16
N ALA A 327 0.77 -23.40 -2.96
CA ALA A 327 1.14 -24.18 -4.14
C ALA A 327 2.20 -25.21 -3.73
N ASP A 328 1.79 -26.47 -3.54
CA ASP A 328 2.64 -27.57 -3.09
C ASP A 328 3.00 -28.58 -4.20
N GLY A 329 2.60 -28.30 -5.44
CA GLY A 329 2.83 -29.15 -6.61
C GLY A 329 1.79 -30.27 -6.78
N SER A 330 0.86 -30.45 -5.85
CA SER A 330 -0.18 -31.47 -5.96
C SER A 330 -1.31 -31.08 -6.93
N ALA A 331 -2.00 -32.09 -7.45
CA ALA A 331 -3.22 -31.89 -8.24
C ALA A 331 -4.38 -31.33 -7.40
N GLU A 332 -4.37 -31.56 -6.09
CA GLU A 332 -5.35 -30.96 -5.18
C GLU A 332 -5.12 -29.45 -5.03
N ALA A 333 -3.87 -29.04 -4.80
CA ALA A 333 -3.50 -27.63 -4.75
C ALA A 333 -3.83 -26.91 -6.06
N ALA A 334 -3.60 -27.53 -7.23
CA ALA A 334 -3.99 -26.95 -8.52
C ALA A 334 -5.48 -26.58 -8.58
N ARG A 335 -6.39 -27.48 -8.13
CA ARG A 335 -7.84 -27.21 -8.10
C ARG A 335 -8.21 -26.12 -7.08
N LYS A 336 -7.55 -26.08 -5.92
CA LYS A 336 -7.75 -25.03 -4.91
C LYS A 336 -7.28 -23.67 -5.43
N LEU A 337 -6.09 -23.61 -6.02
CA LEU A 337 -5.50 -22.41 -6.60
C LEU A 337 -6.39 -21.82 -7.69
N GLU A 338 -6.85 -22.64 -8.64
CA GLU A 338 -7.75 -22.19 -9.70
C GLU A 338 -9.00 -21.53 -9.12
N ARG A 339 -9.67 -22.18 -8.15
CA ARG A 339 -10.90 -21.65 -7.53
C ARG A 339 -10.64 -20.40 -6.70
N VAL A 340 -9.69 -20.46 -5.76
CA VAL A 340 -9.39 -19.36 -4.84
C VAL A 340 -8.91 -18.13 -5.60
N LEU A 341 -7.97 -18.29 -6.55
CA LEU A 341 -7.38 -17.19 -7.30
C LEU A 341 -8.26 -16.69 -8.46
N THR A 342 -9.37 -17.38 -8.75
CA THR A 342 -10.45 -16.85 -9.58
C THR A 342 -11.45 -16.09 -8.72
N ASN A 343 -11.94 -16.71 -7.65
CA ASN A 343 -13.03 -16.17 -6.84
C ASN A 343 -12.61 -14.94 -6.04
N ASP A 344 -11.40 -14.90 -5.49
CA ASP A 344 -10.90 -13.79 -4.68
C ASP A 344 -10.87 -12.44 -5.43
N PRO A 345 -10.15 -12.29 -6.55
CA PRO A 345 -10.25 -11.07 -7.36
C PRO A 345 -11.64 -10.92 -8.02
N GLY A 346 -12.37 -12.03 -8.19
CA GLY A 346 -13.72 -12.04 -8.74
C GLY A 346 -14.72 -11.30 -7.87
N THR A 347 -14.62 -11.42 -6.53
CA THR A 347 -15.47 -10.63 -5.64
C THR A 347 -15.19 -9.13 -5.76
N GLY A 348 -13.94 -8.75 -6.09
CA GLY A 348 -13.58 -7.35 -6.32
C GLY A 348 -14.19 -6.78 -7.59
N VAL A 349 -14.15 -7.52 -8.70
CA VAL A 349 -14.84 -7.12 -9.94
C VAL A 349 -16.35 -7.05 -9.71
N MET A 350 -16.93 -8.06 -9.04
CA MET A 350 -18.36 -8.09 -8.71
C MET A 350 -18.78 -6.87 -7.88
N ARG A 351 -18.06 -6.57 -6.79
CA ARG A 351 -18.35 -5.43 -5.91
C ARG A 351 -18.33 -4.09 -6.65
N HIS A 352 -17.34 -3.88 -7.50
CA HIS A 352 -17.23 -2.62 -8.24
C HIS A 352 -18.23 -2.54 -9.40
N ALA A 353 -18.59 -3.67 -10.01
CA ALA A 353 -19.65 -3.69 -11.01
C ALA A 353 -21.02 -3.41 -10.39
N ASP A 354 -21.29 -3.95 -9.19
CA ASP A 354 -22.50 -3.66 -8.41
C ASP A 354 -22.62 -2.18 -8.08
N ALA A 355 -21.52 -1.55 -7.67
CA ALA A 355 -21.45 -0.10 -7.44
C ALA A 355 -21.52 0.78 -8.71
N GLY A 356 -21.70 0.19 -9.90
CA GLY A 356 -21.93 0.92 -11.15
C GLY A 356 -20.67 1.33 -11.93
N TYR A 357 -19.47 0.85 -11.57
CA TYR A 357 -18.27 1.23 -12.32
C TYR A 357 -18.21 0.55 -13.70
N ASP A 358 -18.28 1.35 -14.77
CA ASP A 358 -18.22 0.90 -16.16
C ASP A 358 -17.05 -0.03 -16.47
N ARG A 359 -15.87 0.27 -15.90
CA ARG A 359 -14.67 -0.57 -16.09
C ARG A 359 -14.88 -1.97 -15.52
N ALA A 360 -15.48 -2.09 -14.33
CA ALA A 360 -15.73 -3.38 -13.71
C ALA A 360 -16.79 -4.19 -14.47
N LEU A 361 -17.87 -3.52 -14.93
CA LEU A 361 -18.89 -4.13 -15.80
C LEU A 361 -18.27 -4.65 -17.11
N LYS A 362 -17.37 -3.88 -17.72
CA LYS A 362 -16.63 -4.30 -18.93
C LYS A 362 -15.74 -5.51 -18.67
N VAL A 363 -14.95 -5.48 -17.59
CA VAL A 363 -14.07 -6.60 -17.19
C VAL A 363 -14.89 -7.86 -16.91
N ALA A 364 -16.04 -7.74 -16.25
CA ALA A 364 -16.92 -8.85 -15.98
C ALA A 364 -17.39 -9.55 -17.27
N ARG A 365 -17.80 -8.77 -18.28
CA ARG A 365 -18.17 -9.30 -19.60
C ARG A 365 -16.97 -9.89 -20.35
N GLU A 366 -15.84 -9.20 -20.39
CA GLU A 366 -14.63 -9.61 -21.13
C GLU A 366 -14.01 -10.89 -20.58
N ARG A 367 -14.01 -11.05 -19.24
CA ARG A 367 -13.31 -12.15 -18.56
C ARG A 367 -14.26 -13.21 -17.97
N GLY A 368 -15.57 -13.05 -18.14
CA GLY A 368 -16.57 -14.04 -17.76
C GLY A 368 -16.91 -14.10 -16.27
N VAL A 369 -16.79 -12.97 -15.55
CA VAL A 369 -17.28 -12.87 -14.17
C VAL A 369 -18.82 -12.91 -14.21
N ARG A 370 -19.42 -13.87 -13.51
CA ARG A 370 -20.88 -14.01 -13.48
C ARG A 370 -21.48 -13.01 -12.50
N ILE A 371 -22.24 -12.05 -13.01
CA ILE A 371 -23.01 -11.08 -12.21
C ILE A 371 -24.50 -11.36 -12.47
N PRO A 372 -25.24 -11.96 -11.53
CA PRO A 372 -26.62 -12.38 -11.78
C PRO A 372 -27.60 -11.24 -12.12
N MET A 373 -27.29 -10.02 -11.68
CA MET A 373 -28.17 -8.86 -11.79
C MET A 373 -27.82 -7.92 -12.98
N ALA A 374 -26.76 -8.21 -13.75
CA ALA A 374 -26.19 -7.32 -14.76
C ALA A 374 -26.56 -7.68 -16.22
#